data_AF-A0A7T5RRG0-F1
#
_entry.id   AF-A0A7T5RRG0-F1
#
_cell.length_a   1.000
_cell.length_b   1.000
_cell.length_c   1.000
_cell.angle_alpha   90.00
_cell.angle_beta   90.00
_cell.angle_gamma   90.00
#
_symmetry.space_group_name_H-M   'P 1'
#
loop_
_entity.id
_entity.type
_entity.pdbx_description
1 polymer ?
#
loop_
_entity_poly.entity_id
_entity_poly.type
_entity_poly.pdbx_seq_one_letter_code
_entity_poly.pdbx_strand_id
1 'polypeptide(L)'
;MIMKPTALVAAGVSAMMSLRSPVLGGLFVVFFVLFFGVLGIAKSRAAHVRVLNDAPNAFRALLAASGGLLLTFGGQFLLQSAGLFLIGGSLLLNDEYQRRAFRAARQGRRGGTVALLGIDGSGKSTHAKALARWLEARGYASEVVPFHKYLFVGALAGRGKGDLEARGRRRRGNPLRPALSLADNLMLHVARALGVGLEGKVAVFDRYVWSTFVKYQALGYPVRPLRGLYLFPRPTRALVLDVPVGKSLGVIGDREAHIRYRPEVLEEERAEYLRIARTRGYPVIDATRAFDVVQRDLEAALADAFSQGKA
;
A
#
# COMPACT_ATOMS: atom_id res chain seq x y z
N MET A 1 -20.89 -9.72 8.08
CA MET A 1 -20.31 -11.07 7.86
C MET A 1 -21.25 -12.06 7.16
N ILE A 2 -22.53 -11.72 6.89
CA ILE A 2 -23.57 -12.69 6.42
C ILE A 2 -23.83 -12.62 4.88
N MET A 3 -23.06 -11.87 4.09
CA MET A 3 -23.49 -11.47 2.71
C MET A 3 -22.68 -12.03 1.52
N LYS A 4 -21.72 -12.93 1.73
CA LYS A 4 -21.21 -13.79 0.65
C LYS A 4 -22.29 -14.71 0.02
N PRO A 5 -23.25 -15.28 0.79
CA PRO A 5 -24.29 -16.12 0.19
C PRO A 5 -25.22 -15.36 -0.76
N THR A 6 -25.48 -14.07 -0.56
CA THR A 6 -26.36 -13.30 -1.48
C THR A 6 -25.78 -13.14 -2.88
N ALA A 7 -24.47 -13.03 -3.02
CA ALA A 7 -23.81 -12.99 -4.34
C ALA A 7 -23.93 -14.35 -5.06
N LEU A 8 -23.71 -15.46 -4.35
CA LEU A 8 -23.88 -16.80 -4.91
C LEU A 8 -25.33 -17.08 -5.33
N VAL A 9 -26.29 -16.70 -4.49
CA VAL A 9 -27.73 -16.83 -4.80
C VAL A 9 -28.09 -15.98 -6.02
N ALA A 10 -27.63 -14.73 -6.10
CA ALA A 10 -27.87 -13.87 -7.26
C ALA A 10 -27.30 -14.45 -8.56
N ALA A 11 -26.08 -14.97 -8.52
CA ALA A 11 -25.44 -15.62 -9.67
C ALA A 11 -26.21 -16.89 -10.08
N GLY A 12 -26.59 -17.73 -9.13
CA GLY A 12 -27.32 -18.97 -9.37
C GLY A 12 -28.72 -18.75 -9.95
N VAL A 13 -29.49 -17.81 -9.38
CA VAL A 13 -30.83 -17.48 -9.89
C VAL A 13 -30.73 -16.83 -11.28
N SER A 14 -29.75 -15.94 -11.49
CA SER A 14 -29.50 -15.35 -12.81
C SER A 14 -29.16 -16.40 -13.85
N ALA A 15 -28.27 -17.35 -13.53
CA ALA A 15 -27.93 -18.45 -14.42
C ALA A 15 -29.15 -19.35 -14.71
N MET A 16 -29.94 -19.71 -13.69
CA MET A 16 -31.15 -20.52 -13.85
C MET A 16 -32.18 -19.85 -14.77
N MET A 17 -32.42 -18.55 -14.59
CA MET A 17 -33.31 -17.78 -15.45
C MET A 17 -32.76 -17.68 -16.89
N SER A 18 -31.46 -17.49 -17.04
CA SER A 18 -30.79 -17.35 -18.33
C SER A 18 -30.78 -18.65 -19.14
N LEU A 19 -30.67 -19.81 -18.48
CA LEU A 19 -30.81 -21.13 -19.11
C LEU A 19 -32.22 -21.35 -19.69
N ARG A 20 -33.24 -20.73 -19.12
CA ARG A 20 -34.62 -20.78 -19.64
C ARG A 20 -34.83 -19.77 -20.78
N SER A 21 -34.30 -18.56 -20.62
CA SER A 21 -34.22 -17.54 -21.67
C SER A 21 -33.18 -16.48 -21.30
N PRO A 22 -32.24 -16.13 -22.20
CA PRO A 22 -31.29 -15.06 -21.95
C PRO A 22 -31.96 -13.71 -21.63
N VAL A 23 -33.15 -13.45 -22.20
CA VAL A 23 -33.95 -12.25 -21.92
C VAL A 23 -34.45 -12.24 -20.47
N LEU A 24 -34.93 -13.38 -19.96
CA LEU A 24 -35.34 -13.53 -18.56
C LEU A 24 -34.15 -13.32 -17.61
N GLY A 25 -32.99 -13.84 -17.96
CA GLY A 25 -31.74 -13.58 -17.26
C GLY A 25 -31.39 -12.09 -17.18
N GLY A 26 -31.40 -11.40 -18.32
CA GLY A 26 -31.16 -9.96 -18.39
C GLY A 26 -32.18 -9.14 -17.57
N LEU A 27 -33.47 -9.45 -17.68
CA LEU A 27 -34.52 -8.81 -16.89
C LEU A 27 -34.34 -9.04 -15.39
N PHE A 28 -33.93 -10.26 -14.99
CA PHE A 28 -33.61 -10.56 -13.60
C PHE A 28 -32.45 -9.72 -13.10
N VAL A 29 -31.36 -9.57 -13.86
CA VAL A 29 -30.22 -8.73 -13.47
C VAL A 29 -30.67 -7.29 -13.18
N VAL A 30 -31.46 -6.70 -14.09
CA VAL A 30 -31.96 -5.33 -13.92
C VAL A 30 -32.87 -5.22 -12.70
N PHE A 31 -33.86 -6.11 -12.59
CA PHE A 31 -34.80 -6.13 -11.46
C PHE A 31 -34.08 -6.31 -10.13
N PHE A 32 -33.18 -7.29 -10.04
CA PHE A 32 -32.47 -7.63 -8.82
C PHE A 32 -31.60 -6.46 -8.32
N VAL A 33 -30.93 -5.75 -9.23
CA VAL A 33 -30.12 -4.58 -8.88
C VAL A 33 -30.97 -3.41 -8.41
N LEU A 34 -32.10 -3.13 -9.07
CA LEU A 34 -33.04 -2.09 -8.63
C LEU A 34 -33.63 -2.41 -7.27
N PHE A 35 -34.11 -3.64 -7.07
CA PHE A 35 -34.65 -4.11 -5.80
C PHE A 35 -33.62 -4.00 -4.66
N PHE A 36 -32.40 -4.48 -4.89
CA PHE A 36 -31.33 -4.41 -3.88
C PHE A 36 -30.89 -2.97 -3.61
N GLY A 37 -30.91 -2.11 -4.63
CA GLY A 37 -30.67 -0.66 -4.48
C GLY A 37 -31.72 0.01 -3.60
N VAL A 38 -33.01 -0.24 -3.84
CA VAL A 38 -34.13 0.29 -3.03
C VAL A 38 -34.04 -0.21 -1.59
N LEU A 39 -33.81 -1.50 -1.38
CA LEU A 39 -33.61 -2.07 -0.05
C LEU A 39 -32.40 -1.44 0.67
N GLY A 40 -31.30 -1.23 -0.04
CA GLY A 40 -30.11 -0.57 0.50
C GLY A 40 -30.38 0.88 0.94
N ILE A 41 -31.18 1.61 0.17
CA ILE A 41 -31.63 2.97 0.51
C ILE A 41 -32.54 2.94 1.75
N ALA A 42 -33.52 2.05 1.78
CA ALA A 42 -34.45 1.91 2.90
C ALA A 42 -33.72 1.55 4.21
N LYS A 43 -32.80 0.58 4.15
CA LYS A 43 -31.94 0.19 5.26
C LYS A 43 -31.03 1.33 5.72
N SER A 44 -30.46 2.08 4.78
CA SER A 44 -29.61 3.24 5.10
C SER A 44 -30.40 4.34 5.82
N ARG A 45 -31.64 4.60 5.39
CA ARG A 45 -32.54 5.57 6.06
C ARG A 45 -32.93 5.10 7.46
N ALA A 46 -33.32 3.83 7.62
CA ALA A 46 -33.71 3.26 8.91
C ALA A 46 -32.57 3.29 9.95
N ALA A 47 -31.32 3.14 9.49
CA ALA A 47 -30.13 3.22 10.35
C ALA A 47 -29.59 4.65 10.53
N HIS A 48 -30.29 5.69 10.07
CA HIS A 48 -29.84 7.09 10.07
C HIS A 48 -28.42 7.30 9.49
N VAL A 49 -28.04 6.47 8.51
CA VAL A 49 -26.79 6.61 7.77
C VAL A 49 -27.04 7.20 6.38
N ARG A 50 -25.97 7.58 5.68
CA ARG A 50 -26.07 8.17 4.34
C ARG A 50 -26.75 7.21 3.36
N VAL A 51 -27.60 7.74 2.48
CA VAL A 51 -28.42 6.99 1.50
C VAL A 51 -27.61 6.00 0.64
N LEU A 52 -26.38 6.36 0.25
CA LEU A 52 -25.51 5.53 -0.59
C LEU A 52 -24.60 4.57 0.20
N ASN A 53 -24.83 4.38 1.50
CA ASN A 53 -23.97 3.56 2.34
C ASN A 53 -23.92 2.09 1.87
N ASP A 54 -25.01 1.58 1.30
CA ASP A 54 -25.12 0.21 0.77
C ASP A 54 -24.85 0.08 -0.73
N ALA A 55 -24.43 1.14 -1.43
CA ALA A 55 -24.10 1.11 -2.86
C ALA A 55 -23.05 0.03 -3.23
N PRO A 56 -22.01 -0.23 -2.42
CA PRO A 56 -21.08 -1.34 -2.65
C PRO A 56 -21.74 -2.72 -2.72
N ASN A 57 -22.75 -2.95 -1.88
CA ASN A 57 -23.47 -4.22 -1.86
C ASN A 57 -24.31 -4.38 -3.13
N ALA A 58 -24.96 -3.30 -3.58
CA ALA A 58 -25.70 -3.29 -4.84
C ALA A 58 -24.77 -3.53 -6.05
N PHE A 59 -23.55 -2.98 -6.03
CA PHE A 59 -22.55 -3.23 -7.06
C PHE A 59 -22.09 -4.70 -7.08
N ARG A 60 -21.86 -5.32 -5.91
CA ARG A 60 -21.54 -6.75 -5.83
C ARG A 60 -22.67 -7.63 -6.37
N ALA A 61 -23.91 -7.31 -6.02
CA ALA A 61 -25.09 -7.99 -6.54
C ALA A 61 -25.18 -7.90 -8.08
N LEU A 62 -24.89 -6.72 -8.64
CA LEU A 62 -24.81 -6.52 -10.09
C LEU A 62 -23.73 -7.40 -10.73
N LEU A 63 -22.51 -7.42 -10.19
CA LEU A 63 -21.41 -8.25 -10.72
C LEU A 63 -21.78 -9.74 -10.68
N ALA A 64 -22.33 -10.21 -9.56
CA ALA A 64 -22.70 -11.61 -9.39
C ALA A 64 -23.83 -12.03 -10.35
N ALA A 65 -24.90 -11.24 -10.44
CA ALA A 65 -26.01 -11.51 -11.35
C ALA A 65 -25.59 -11.43 -12.82
N SER A 66 -24.76 -10.44 -13.18
CA SER A 66 -24.20 -10.31 -14.55
C SER A 66 -23.30 -11.49 -14.89
N GLY A 67 -22.48 -11.95 -13.93
CA GLY A 67 -21.63 -13.12 -14.13
C GLY A 67 -22.43 -14.41 -14.30
N GLY A 68 -23.52 -14.60 -13.55
CA GLY A 68 -24.45 -15.71 -13.72
C GLY A 68 -25.11 -15.74 -15.09
N LEU A 69 -25.47 -14.58 -15.64
CA LEU A 69 -25.98 -14.44 -17.00
C LEU A 69 -24.92 -14.85 -18.03
N LEU A 70 -23.71 -14.27 -17.95
CA LEU A 70 -22.62 -14.54 -18.90
C LEU A 70 -22.16 -16.00 -18.93
N LEU A 71 -22.24 -16.71 -17.80
CA LEU A 71 -21.93 -18.15 -17.73
C LEU A 71 -22.80 -19.01 -18.65
N THR A 72 -24.02 -18.57 -18.95
CA THR A 72 -24.99 -19.37 -19.72
C THR A 72 -24.86 -19.23 -21.24
N PHE A 73 -24.01 -18.31 -21.72
CA PHE A 73 -23.70 -18.18 -23.14
C PHE A 73 -22.74 -19.29 -23.58
N GLY A 74 -23.32 -20.46 -23.87
CA GLY A 74 -22.60 -21.65 -24.33
C GLY A 74 -21.78 -21.39 -25.60
N GLY A 75 -20.62 -22.03 -25.69
CA GLY A 75 -19.74 -21.94 -26.87
C GLY A 75 -18.88 -20.67 -26.97
N GLN A 76 -19.03 -19.72 -26.04
CA GLN A 76 -18.25 -18.48 -26.02
C GLN A 76 -17.33 -18.44 -24.79
N PHE A 77 -16.16 -19.07 -24.91
CA PHE A 77 -15.16 -19.17 -23.84
C PHE A 77 -14.86 -17.83 -23.15
N LEU A 78 -14.76 -16.74 -23.92
CA LEU A 78 -14.50 -15.40 -23.39
C LEU A 78 -15.62 -14.90 -22.46
N LEU A 79 -16.89 -15.12 -22.83
CA LEU A 79 -18.02 -14.69 -21.99
C LEU A 79 -18.13 -15.52 -20.73
N GLN A 80 -17.92 -16.83 -20.83
CA GLN A 80 -17.92 -17.72 -19.66
C GLN A 80 -16.77 -17.39 -18.70
N SER A 81 -15.58 -17.12 -19.23
CA SER A 81 -14.42 -16.68 -18.44
C SER A 81 -14.68 -15.33 -17.77
N ALA A 82 -15.28 -14.37 -18.49
CA ALA A 82 -15.71 -13.10 -17.91
C ALA A 82 -16.77 -13.31 -16.82
N GLY A 83 -17.72 -14.22 -17.02
CA GLY A 83 -18.75 -14.57 -16.04
C GLY A 83 -18.17 -15.11 -14.74
N LEU A 84 -17.24 -16.07 -14.83
CA LEU A 84 -16.48 -16.59 -13.69
C LEU A 84 -15.68 -15.50 -12.99
N PHE A 85 -15.04 -14.61 -13.76
CA PHE A 85 -14.29 -13.49 -13.22
C PHE A 85 -15.19 -12.51 -12.44
N LEU A 86 -16.37 -12.17 -12.97
CA LEU A 86 -17.32 -11.30 -12.29
C LEU A 86 -17.87 -11.94 -11.00
N ILE A 87 -18.17 -13.24 -11.02
CA ILE A 87 -18.61 -13.98 -9.82
C ILE A 87 -17.48 -14.02 -8.79
N GLY A 88 -16.27 -14.42 -9.19
CA GLY A 88 -15.10 -14.43 -8.30
C GLY A 88 -14.80 -13.05 -7.72
N GLY A 89 -14.83 -12.00 -8.56
CA GLY A 89 -14.72 -10.61 -8.14
C GLY A 89 -15.81 -10.22 -7.13
N SER A 90 -17.07 -10.59 -7.37
CA SER A 90 -18.17 -10.31 -6.45
C SER A 90 -17.99 -10.95 -5.06
N LEU A 91 -17.26 -12.06 -4.96
CA LEU A 91 -16.98 -12.77 -3.70
C LEU A 91 -15.75 -12.22 -2.98
N LEU A 92 -14.73 -11.80 -3.74
CA LEU A 92 -13.46 -11.28 -3.25
C LEU A 92 -13.53 -9.79 -2.87
N LEU A 93 -14.38 -9.01 -3.53
CA LEU A 93 -14.56 -7.59 -3.23
C LEU A 93 -15.04 -7.42 -1.79
N ASN A 94 -14.29 -6.71 -0.97
CA ASN A 94 -14.64 -6.40 0.41
C ASN A 94 -15.54 -5.15 0.45
N ASP A 95 -16.70 -5.22 1.11
CA ASP A 95 -17.65 -4.10 1.21
C ASP A 95 -16.96 -2.85 1.77
N GLU A 96 -16.03 -3.04 2.72
CA GLU A 96 -15.30 -1.94 3.36
C GLU A 96 -14.28 -1.28 2.40
N TYR A 97 -13.69 -2.04 1.48
CA TYR A 97 -12.79 -1.49 0.46
C TYR A 97 -13.57 -0.61 -0.52
N GLN A 98 -14.68 -1.12 -1.03
CA GLN A 98 -15.53 -0.41 -1.97
C GLN A 98 -16.16 0.84 -1.36
N ARG A 99 -16.63 0.77 -0.10
CA ARG A 99 -17.14 1.94 0.64
C ARG A 99 -16.08 3.03 0.75
N ARG A 100 -14.81 2.67 0.96
CA ARG A 100 -13.70 3.62 1.06
C ARG A 100 -13.34 4.22 -0.29
N ALA A 101 -13.22 3.38 -1.33
CA ALA A 101 -12.93 3.85 -2.68
C ALA A 101 -14.01 4.79 -3.24
N PHE A 102 -15.29 4.45 -3.03
CA PHE A 102 -16.40 5.31 -3.45
C PHE A 102 -16.42 6.66 -2.69
N ARG A 103 -16.14 6.64 -1.37
CA ARG A 103 -16.02 7.87 -0.56
C ARG A 103 -14.88 8.75 -1.05
N ALA A 104 -13.71 8.16 -1.33
CA ALA A 104 -12.55 8.86 -1.84
C ALA A 104 -12.82 9.54 -3.19
N ALA A 105 -13.38 8.79 -4.14
CA ALA A 105 -13.73 9.29 -5.47
C ALA A 105 -14.72 10.46 -5.40
N ARG A 106 -15.78 10.33 -4.58
CA ARG A 106 -16.80 11.38 -4.42
C ARG A 106 -16.26 12.64 -3.75
N GLN A 107 -15.35 12.51 -2.79
CA GLN A 107 -14.74 13.65 -2.09
C GLN A 107 -13.59 14.28 -2.88
N GLY A 108 -13.25 13.76 -4.07
CA GLY A 108 -12.07 14.18 -4.82
C GLY A 108 -10.75 13.95 -4.07
N ARG A 109 -10.77 13.16 -2.99
CA ARG A 109 -9.61 12.89 -2.14
C ARG A 109 -8.70 11.91 -2.87
N ARG A 110 -7.55 12.40 -3.32
CA ARG A 110 -6.48 11.54 -3.85
C ARG A 110 -5.69 10.98 -2.69
N GLY A 111 -5.74 9.66 -2.52
CA GLY A 111 -4.81 8.94 -1.66
C GLY A 111 -3.39 9.05 -2.20
N GLY A 112 -2.43 8.47 -1.49
CA GLY A 112 -1.05 8.54 -1.93
C GLY A 112 -0.08 7.74 -1.08
N THR A 113 1.19 7.92 -1.39
CA THR A 113 2.30 7.27 -0.71
C THR A 113 3.33 8.30 -0.26
N VAL A 114 3.75 8.24 0.99
CA VAL A 114 4.78 9.10 1.58
C VAL A 114 5.92 8.23 2.03
N ALA A 115 7.16 8.50 1.61
CA ALA A 115 8.32 7.76 2.05
C ALA A 115 9.22 8.62 2.97
N LEU A 116 9.56 8.07 4.14
CA LEU A 116 10.61 8.64 4.99
C LEU A 116 11.93 7.91 4.77
N LEU A 117 12.95 8.70 4.43
CA LEU A 117 14.29 8.24 4.09
C LEU A 117 15.32 8.83 5.06
N GLY A 118 16.50 8.23 5.14
CA GLY A 118 17.56 8.66 6.04
C GLY A 118 18.26 7.47 6.72
N ILE A 119 19.44 7.74 7.27
CA ILE A 119 20.28 6.74 7.94
C ILE A 119 19.63 6.18 9.21
N ASP A 120 20.10 5.05 9.70
CA ASP A 120 19.57 4.50 10.95
C ASP A 120 19.73 5.48 12.12
N GLY A 121 18.84 5.44 13.11
CA GLY A 121 18.83 6.42 14.20
C GLY A 121 18.28 7.82 13.84
N SER A 122 17.90 8.11 12.59
CA SER A 122 17.36 9.41 12.19
C SER A 122 15.90 9.70 12.62
N GLY A 123 15.27 8.82 13.40
CA GLY A 123 13.90 9.03 13.89
C GLY A 123 12.76 8.70 12.90
N LYS A 124 13.05 8.12 11.72
CA LYS A 124 12.04 7.75 10.69
C LYS A 124 10.81 7.04 11.26
N SER A 125 11.00 5.97 12.03
CA SER A 125 9.89 5.18 12.58
C SER A 125 9.00 5.99 13.52
N THR A 126 9.59 6.90 14.30
CA THR A 126 8.86 7.79 15.21
C THR A 126 8.05 8.81 14.43
N HIS A 127 8.68 9.48 13.47
CA HIS A 127 8.01 10.45 12.60
C HIS A 127 6.96 9.82 11.68
N ALA A 128 7.14 8.59 11.22
CA ALA A 128 6.15 7.88 10.41
C ALA A 128 4.83 7.71 11.18
N LYS A 129 4.91 7.33 12.47
CA LYS A 129 3.74 7.21 13.35
C LYS A 129 3.08 8.55 13.63
N ALA A 130 3.87 9.61 13.84
CA ALA A 130 3.34 10.96 14.05
C ALA A 130 2.66 11.52 12.79
N LEU A 131 3.27 11.35 11.62
CA LEU A 131 2.68 11.73 10.33
C LEU A 131 1.37 10.98 10.04
N ALA A 132 1.30 9.69 10.37
CA ALA A 132 0.06 8.93 10.25
C ALA A 132 -1.08 9.57 11.07
N ARG A 133 -0.83 9.93 12.33
CA ARG A 133 -1.81 10.63 13.18
C ARG A 133 -2.18 12.00 12.64
N TRP A 134 -1.21 12.75 12.13
CA TRP A 134 -1.45 14.06 11.52
C TRP A 134 -2.33 13.96 10.26
N LEU A 135 -2.12 12.94 9.42
CA LEU A 135 -2.95 12.64 8.26
C LEU A 135 -4.38 12.25 8.68
N GLU A 136 -4.51 11.43 9.72
CA GLU A 136 -5.80 11.02 10.29
C GLU A 136 -6.60 12.22 10.81
N ALA A 137 -5.95 13.14 11.52
CA ALA A 137 -6.56 14.39 11.98
C ALA A 137 -7.06 15.28 10.82
N ARG A 138 -6.53 15.10 9.60
CA ARG A 138 -6.95 15.80 8.37
C ARG A 138 -7.99 15.00 7.56
N GLY A 139 -8.46 13.88 8.10
CA GLY A 139 -9.46 13.02 7.50
C GLY A 139 -8.92 12.04 6.46
N TYR A 140 -7.61 11.84 6.39
CA TYR A 140 -7.01 10.76 5.59
C TYR A 140 -6.86 9.52 6.46
N ALA A 141 -7.51 8.42 6.06
CA ALA A 141 -7.14 7.13 6.64
C ALA A 141 -5.69 6.81 6.23
N SER A 142 -4.84 6.53 7.22
CA SER A 142 -3.41 6.33 6.99
C SER A 142 -2.95 4.97 7.49
N GLU A 143 -1.89 4.42 6.89
CA GLU A 143 -1.22 3.21 7.40
C GLU A 143 0.29 3.40 7.39
N VAL A 144 0.95 3.04 8.49
CA VAL A 144 2.41 2.97 8.53
C VAL A 144 2.85 1.63 7.97
N VAL A 145 3.60 1.64 6.88
CA VAL A 145 4.10 0.44 6.22
C VAL A 145 5.61 0.34 6.44
N PRO A 146 6.05 -0.55 7.35
CA PRO A 146 7.47 -0.74 7.55
C PRO A 146 8.12 -1.56 6.43
N PHE A 147 9.23 -1.08 5.88
CA PHE A 147 10.02 -1.77 4.85
C PHE A 147 11.06 -2.75 5.42
N HIS A 148 10.76 -3.37 6.57
CA HIS A 148 11.67 -4.29 7.27
C HIS A 148 11.20 -5.75 7.31
N LYS A 149 10.06 -6.08 6.68
CA LYS A 149 9.56 -7.45 6.56
C LYS A 149 9.59 -7.89 5.10
N TYR A 150 10.64 -8.59 4.73
CA TYR A 150 10.70 -9.32 3.47
C TYR A 150 9.69 -10.48 3.51
N LEU A 151 8.72 -10.52 2.59
CA LEU A 151 7.72 -11.58 2.52
C LEU A 151 8.35 -12.92 2.15
N PHE A 152 9.43 -12.91 1.35
CA PHE A 152 10.07 -14.12 0.83
C PHE A 152 11.46 -14.40 1.41
N VAL A 153 12.20 -13.38 1.86
CA VAL A 153 13.56 -13.59 2.40
C VAL A 153 13.52 -14.29 3.76
N GLY A 154 12.43 -14.15 4.53
CA GLY A 154 12.23 -14.89 5.79
C GLY A 154 12.15 -16.41 5.58
N ALA A 155 11.52 -16.85 4.49
CA ALA A 155 11.36 -18.28 4.17
C ALA A 155 12.67 -18.93 3.68
N LEU A 156 13.51 -18.19 2.95
CA LEU A 156 14.84 -18.65 2.51
C LEU A 156 15.93 -18.50 3.58
N ALA A 157 15.72 -17.62 4.57
CA ALA A 157 16.66 -17.43 5.68
C ALA A 157 16.59 -18.52 6.77
N GLY A 158 15.64 -19.46 6.67
CA GLY A 158 15.51 -20.60 7.58
C GLY A 158 16.68 -21.59 7.59
N ARG A 159 17.69 -21.42 6.71
CA ARG A 159 18.90 -22.26 6.66
C ARG A 159 20.23 -21.50 6.88
N GLY A 160 20.18 -20.25 7.33
CA GLY A 160 21.40 -19.44 7.51
C GLY A 160 21.25 -18.29 8.51
N LYS A 161 20.48 -18.52 9.58
CA LYS A 161 20.32 -17.56 10.68
C LYS A 161 21.54 -17.44 11.60
N GLY A 162 22.59 -18.24 11.39
CA GLY A 162 23.91 -18.00 11.95
C GLY A 162 24.79 -17.22 10.96
N ASP A 163 25.43 -16.15 11.42
CA ASP A 163 26.66 -15.58 10.84
C ASP A 163 26.60 -14.47 9.78
N LEU A 164 25.45 -13.86 9.50
CA LEU A 164 25.40 -12.70 8.57
C LEU A 164 25.36 -11.33 9.24
N GLU A 165 24.97 -11.25 10.50
CA GLU A 165 24.86 -9.98 11.25
C GLU A 165 26.03 -9.76 12.22
N ALA A 166 26.95 -10.72 12.33
CA ALA A 166 27.91 -10.80 13.43
C ALA A 166 29.28 -10.16 13.20
N ARG A 167 29.69 -9.78 11.97
CA ARG A 167 31.05 -9.25 11.75
C ARG A 167 31.06 -8.21 10.64
N GLY A 168 31.45 -6.97 10.97
CA GLY A 168 31.62 -5.81 10.08
C GLY A 168 32.70 -5.95 9.01
N ARG A 169 32.78 -7.10 8.33
CA ARG A 169 33.53 -7.31 7.11
C ARG A 169 32.61 -6.99 5.92
N ARG A 170 33.18 -6.35 4.89
CA ARG A 170 32.59 -6.25 3.53
C ARG A 170 32.44 -7.66 2.92
N ARG A 171 31.59 -8.52 3.49
CA ARG A 171 31.31 -9.84 2.93
C ARG A 171 30.23 -9.68 1.88
N ARG A 172 30.59 -9.95 0.62
CA ARG A 172 29.65 -10.17 -0.47
C ARG A 172 28.82 -11.42 -0.12
N GLY A 173 27.63 -11.23 0.47
CA GLY A 173 26.66 -12.32 0.54
C GLY A 173 26.18 -12.71 -0.86
N ASN A 174 25.28 -13.70 -0.94
CA ASN A 174 24.78 -14.21 -2.22
C ASN A 174 24.36 -13.06 -3.18
N PRO A 175 24.95 -12.97 -4.39
CA PRO A 175 24.71 -11.87 -5.34
C PRO A 175 23.27 -11.81 -5.86
N LEU A 176 22.47 -12.87 -5.68
CA LEU A 176 21.06 -12.90 -6.04
C LEU A 176 20.15 -12.23 -4.98
N ARG A 177 20.64 -12.01 -3.76
CA ARG A 177 19.84 -11.39 -2.68
C ARG A 177 19.28 -10.01 -3.04
N PRO A 178 20.06 -9.10 -3.65
CA PRO A 178 19.52 -7.82 -4.10
C PRO A 178 18.43 -7.95 -5.16
N ALA A 179 18.51 -8.94 -6.06
CA ALA A 179 17.46 -9.14 -7.07
C ALA A 179 16.16 -9.66 -6.43
N LEU A 180 16.26 -10.61 -5.51
CA LEU A 180 15.11 -11.14 -4.77
C LEU A 180 14.45 -10.06 -3.90
N SER A 181 15.27 -9.27 -3.19
CA SER A 181 14.76 -8.18 -2.34
C SER A 181 14.11 -7.08 -3.18
N LEU A 182 14.61 -6.81 -4.39
CA LEU A 182 13.99 -5.89 -5.32
C LEU A 182 12.59 -6.37 -5.72
N ALA A 183 12.45 -7.64 -6.12
CA ALA A 183 11.17 -8.20 -6.52
C ALA A 183 10.12 -8.11 -5.40
N ASP A 184 10.51 -8.51 -4.18
CA ASP A 184 9.66 -8.46 -2.99
C ASP A 184 9.21 -7.02 -2.67
N ASN A 185 10.17 -6.10 -2.67
CA ASN A 185 9.93 -4.68 -2.44
C ASN A 185 9.00 -4.04 -3.49
N LEU A 186 9.15 -4.42 -4.76
CA LEU A 186 8.29 -3.95 -5.84
C LEU A 186 6.86 -4.49 -5.69
N MET A 187 6.71 -5.78 -5.37
CA MET A 187 5.39 -6.36 -5.11
C MET A 187 4.68 -5.68 -3.94
N LEU A 188 5.40 -5.44 -2.84
CA LEU A 188 4.86 -4.70 -1.70
C LEU A 188 4.45 -3.27 -2.10
N HIS A 189 5.30 -2.56 -2.85
CA HIS A 189 4.99 -1.21 -3.31
C HIS A 189 3.73 -1.19 -4.19
N VAL A 190 3.63 -2.08 -5.19
CA VAL A 190 2.49 -2.14 -6.11
C VAL A 190 1.20 -2.47 -5.35
N ALA A 191 1.24 -3.51 -4.51
CA ALA A 191 0.07 -3.93 -3.74
C ALA A 191 -0.46 -2.80 -2.83
N ARG A 192 0.46 -2.06 -2.20
CA ARG A 192 0.10 -0.96 -1.29
C ARG A 192 -0.31 0.30 -2.05
N ALA A 193 0.45 0.72 -3.05
CA ALA A 193 0.17 1.92 -3.84
C ALA A 193 -1.18 1.86 -4.55
N LEU A 194 -1.52 0.71 -5.14
CA LEU A 194 -2.83 0.49 -5.77
C LEU A 194 -3.96 0.52 -4.75
N GLY A 195 -3.79 -0.19 -3.62
CA GLY A 195 -4.79 -0.23 -2.56
C GLY A 195 -5.09 1.16 -1.99
N VAL A 196 -4.05 1.90 -1.59
CA VAL A 196 -4.24 3.22 -0.95
C VAL A 196 -4.72 4.29 -1.92
N GLY A 197 -4.26 4.26 -3.17
CA GLY A 197 -4.71 5.21 -4.20
C GLY A 197 -6.22 5.07 -4.46
N LEU A 198 -6.68 3.83 -4.63
CA LEU A 198 -8.10 3.53 -4.88
C LEU A 198 -8.98 3.86 -3.66
N GLU A 199 -8.50 3.62 -2.44
CA GLU A 199 -9.24 3.89 -1.21
C GLU A 199 -9.17 5.35 -0.71
N GLY A 200 -8.40 6.22 -1.37
CA GLY A 200 -8.13 7.58 -0.87
C GLY A 200 -7.31 7.62 0.43
N LYS A 201 -6.57 6.54 0.72
CA LYS A 201 -5.72 6.41 1.91
C LYS A 201 -4.31 6.92 1.65
N VAL A 202 -3.56 7.10 2.72
CA VAL A 202 -2.14 7.43 2.64
C VAL A 202 -1.30 6.32 3.27
N ALA A 203 -0.41 5.70 2.50
CA ALA A 203 0.62 4.81 3.05
C ALA A 203 1.86 5.63 3.40
N VAL A 204 2.23 5.63 4.69
CA VAL A 204 3.47 6.23 5.19
C VAL A 204 4.51 5.12 5.33
N PHE A 205 5.46 5.10 4.40
CA PHE A 205 6.53 4.12 4.37
C PHE A 205 7.65 4.51 5.33
N ASP A 206 7.87 3.68 6.36
CA ASP A 206 9.07 3.73 7.21
C ASP A 206 10.17 2.93 6.51
N ARG A 207 11.06 3.66 5.83
CA ARG A 207 11.97 3.18 4.76
C ARG A 207 11.22 2.86 3.47
N TYR A 208 11.93 2.83 2.36
CA TYR A 208 11.35 2.56 1.04
C TYR A 208 12.24 1.61 0.23
N VAL A 209 11.81 1.21 -0.97
CA VAL A 209 12.59 0.39 -1.90
C VAL A 209 14.02 0.92 -2.07
N TRP A 210 14.18 2.25 -2.04
CA TRP A 210 15.49 2.91 -2.12
C TRP A 210 16.37 2.62 -0.92
N SER A 211 15.81 2.49 0.29
CA SER A 211 16.58 2.16 1.49
C SER A 211 17.28 0.81 1.38
N THR A 212 16.63 -0.18 0.74
CA THR A 212 17.24 -1.48 0.46
C THR A 212 18.40 -1.35 -0.54
N PHE A 213 18.23 -0.54 -1.59
CA PHE A 213 19.32 -0.24 -2.53
C PHE A 213 20.52 0.42 -1.85
N VAL A 214 20.26 1.50 -1.10
CA VAL A 214 21.27 2.25 -0.36
C VAL A 214 22.02 1.33 0.60
N LYS A 215 21.29 0.46 1.32
CA LYS A 215 21.89 -0.52 2.23
C LYS A 215 22.82 -1.50 1.52
N TYR A 216 22.35 -2.12 0.44
CA TYR A 216 23.17 -3.08 -0.29
C TYR A 216 24.40 -2.44 -0.95
N GLN A 217 24.25 -1.21 -1.44
CA GLN A 217 25.35 -0.45 -2.01
C GLN A 217 26.43 -0.18 -0.95
N ALA A 218 26.05 0.32 0.23
CA ALA A 218 26.97 0.61 1.32
C ALA A 218 27.63 -0.66 1.90
N LEU A 219 26.96 -1.81 1.81
CA LEU A 219 27.52 -3.11 2.17
C LEU A 219 28.46 -3.70 1.08
N GLY A 220 28.59 -3.05 -0.07
CA GLY A 220 29.49 -3.47 -1.15
C GLY A 220 28.96 -4.57 -2.07
N TYR A 221 27.64 -4.79 -2.11
CA TYR A 221 27.01 -5.69 -3.08
C TYR A 221 27.06 -5.12 -4.50
N PRO A 222 27.11 -5.97 -5.55
CA PRO A 222 27.12 -5.54 -6.95
C PRO A 222 25.71 -5.08 -7.41
N VAL A 223 25.12 -4.11 -6.73
CA VAL A 223 23.75 -3.63 -7.00
C VAL A 223 23.66 -2.50 -8.03
N ARG A 224 24.81 -1.97 -8.48
CA ARG A 224 24.87 -0.87 -9.46
C ARG A 224 24.09 -1.17 -10.76
N PRO A 225 24.15 -2.38 -11.36
CA PRO A 225 23.35 -2.70 -12.55
C PRO A 225 21.83 -2.62 -12.30
N LEU A 226 21.40 -2.93 -11.07
CA LEU A 226 19.98 -2.91 -10.66
C LEU A 226 19.49 -1.52 -10.23
N ARG A 227 20.37 -0.51 -10.20
CA ARG A 227 20.06 0.84 -9.72
C ARG A 227 18.83 1.42 -10.40
N GLY A 228 18.71 1.27 -11.73
CA GLY A 228 17.55 1.76 -12.48
C GLY A 228 16.23 1.18 -11.96
N LEU A 229 16.19 -0.14 -11.72
CA LEU A 229 14.99 -0.83 -11.24
C LEU A 229 14.65 -0.47 -9.78
N TYR A 230 15.65 -0.36 -8.92
CA TYR A 230 15.45 0.08 -7.53
C TYR A 230 14.93 1.51 -7.44
N LEU A 231 15.38 2.38 -8.34
CA LEU A 231 15.05 3.80 -8.38
C LEU A 231 13.80 4.12 -9.22
N PHE A 232 13.25 3.14 -9.93
CA PHE A 232 12.03 3.25 -10.72
C PHE A 232 10.77 3.50 -9.88
N PRO A 233 10.45 2.72 -8.83
CA PRO A 233 9.25 2.96 -8.04
C PRO A 233 9.39 4.30 -7.31
N ARG A 234 8.38 5.15 -7.44
CA ARG A 234 8.35 6.50 -6.87
C ARG A 234 7.13 6.65 -5.96
N PRO A 235 7.33 7.09 -4.71
CA PRO A 235 6.21 7.47 -3.87
C PRO A 235 5.65 8.83 -4.35
N THR A 236 4.42 9.14 -3.95
CA THR A 236 3.80 10.45 -4.22
C THR A 236 4.63 11.59 -3.63
N ARG A 237 5.17 11.38 -2.43
CA ARG A 237 6.13 12.27 -1.76
C ARG A 237 7.21 11.45 -1.08
N ALA A 238 8.42 12.00 -1.03
CA ALA A 238 9.50 11.46 -0.21
C ALA A 238 10.18 12.61 0.56
N LEU A 239 10.60 12.32 1.79
CA LEU A 239 11.26 13.27 2.68
C LEU A 239 12.53 12.58 3.20
N VAL A 240 13.67 13.28 3.17
CA VAL A 240 14.93 12.76 3.70
C VAL A 240 15.21 13.40 5.05
N LEU A 241 15.26 12.60 6.11
CA LEU A 241 15.71 13.02 7.44
C LEU A 241 17.23 12.91 7.49
N ASP A 242 17.92 14.05 7.50
CA ASP A 242 19.38 14.11 7.58
C ASP A 242 19.84 14.24 9.03
N VAL A 243 20.80 13.40 9.42
CA VAL A 243 21.45 13.42 10.74
C VAL A 243 22.93 13.11 10.53
N PRO A 244 23.85 13.82 11.19
CA PRO A 244 25.26 13.45 11.21
C PRO A 244 25.48 12.04 11.78
N VAL A 245 26.40 11.28 11.19
CA VAL A 245 26.64 9.88 11.59
C VAL A 245 27.01 9.75 13.07
N GLY A 246 27.76 10.70 13.63
CA GLY A 246 28.08 10.70 15.07
C GLY A 246 26.84 10.73 15.98
N LYS A 247 25.84 11.55 15.65
CA LYS A 247 24.56 11.59 16.40
C LYS A 247 23.74 10.32 16.19
N SER A 248 23.71 9.81 14.96
CA SER A 248 23.04 8.54 14.63
C SER A 248 23.61 7.37 15.45
N LEU A 249 24.94 7.27 15.54
CA LEU A 249 25.62 6.23 16.31
C LEU A 249 25.34 6.32 17.81
N GLY A 250 25.23 7.53 18.38
CA GLY A 250 24.81 7.71 19.77
C GLY A 250 23.42 7.13 20.03
N VAL A 251 22.44 7.48 19.19
CA VAL A 251 21.05 6.98 19.29
C VAL A 251 20.94 5.47 19.06
N ILE A 252 21.80 4.90 18.21
CA ILE A 252 21.84 3.45 17.96
C ILE A 252 22.53 2.71 19.12
N GLY A 253 23.57 3.31 19.72
CA GLY A 253 24.35 2.73 20.80
C GLY A 253 23.55 2.53 22.09
N ASP A 254 22.55 3.35 22.34
CA ASP A 254 21.67 3.25 23.52
C ASP A 254 20.64 2.09 23.43
N ARG A 255 20.64 1.30 22.33
CA ARG A 255 19.73 0.16 22.15
C ARG A 255 20.43 -1.15 22.53
N GLU A 256 19.90 -1.84 23.54
CA GLU A 256 20.43 -3.09 24.16
C GLU A 256 20.81 -4.23 23.20
N ALA A 257 20.33 -4.22 21.96
CA ALA A 257 20.62 -5.26 20.98
C ALA A 257 20.89 -4.67 19.60
N HIS A 258 22.08 -4.12 19.34
CA HIS A 258 22.41 -3.72 17.97
C HIS A 258 23.85 -3.95 17.48
N ILE A 259 23.86 -4.32 16.20
CA ILE A 259 24.98 -4.56 15.28
C ILE A 259 25.85 -3.31 15.19
N ARG A 260 27.16 -3.42 15.47
CA ARG A 260 28.15 -2.36 15.22
C ARG A 260 28.25 -2.08 13.71
N TYR A 261 27.45 -1.16 13.20
CA TYR A 261 27.70 -0.58 11.89
C TYR A 261 28.98 0.23 11.93
N ARG A 262 29.85 0.03 10.94
CA ARG A 262 31.02 0.88 10.77
C ARG A 262 30.55 2.29 10.38
N PRO A 263 31.11 3.37 10.96
CA PRO A 263 30.73 4.75 10.63
C PRO A 263 30.78 5.01 9.11
N GLU A 264 31.78 4.47 8.43
CA GLU A 264 31.93 4.57 6.96
C GLU A 264 30.70 4.08 6.19
N VAL A 265 30.03 3.01 6.66
CA VAL A 265 28.81 2.49 6.00
C VAL A 265 27.67 3.49 6.13
N LEU A 266 27.51 4.11 7.29
CA LEU A 266 26.47 5.11 7.52
C LEU A 266 26.74 6.41 6.73
N GLU A 267 28.01 6.80 6.57
CA GLU A 267 28.38 7.93 5.71
C GLU A 267 28.07 7.63 4.23
N GLU A 268 28.40 6.43 3.74
CA GLU A 268 28.02 5.98 2.39
C GLU A 268 26.48 6.00 2.21
N GLU A 269 25.72 5.51 3.20
CA GLU A 269 24.26 5.55 3.16
C GLU A 269 23.72 6.99 3.14
N ARG A 270 24.23 7.86 4.02
CA ARG A 270 23.83 9.27 4.11
C ARG A 270 24.06 10.00 2.80
N ALA A 271 25.26 9.85 2.23
CA ALA A 271 25.63 10.49 0.97
C ALA A 271 24.69 10.08 -0.17
N GLU A 272 24.32 8.79 -0.24
CA GLU A 272 23.40 8.28 -1.26
C GLU A 272 21.97 8.81 -1.07
N TYR A 273 21.46 8.91 0.17
CA TYR A 273 20.15 9.54 0.42
C TYR A 273 20.13 11.02 0.02
N LEU A 274 21.15 11.79 0.37
CA LEU A 274 21.27 13.21 -0.01
C LEU A 274 21.41 13.36 -1.52
N ARG A 275 22.09 12.43 -2.19
CA ARG A 275 22.17 12.40 -3.65
C ARG A 275 20.81 12.11 -4.28
N ILE A 276 20.07 11.14 -3.76
CA ILE A 276 18.70 10.85 -4.20
C ILE A 276 17.80 12.07 -4.02
N ALA A 277 17.90 12.77 -2.88
CA ALA A 277 17.15 13.99 -2.61
C ALA A 277 17.41 15.06 -3.66
N ARG A 278 18.70 15.38 -3.88
CA ARG A 278 19.14 16.36 -4.88
C ARG A 278 18.70 16.01 -6.30
N THR A 279 18.89 14.77 -6.73
CA THR A 279 18.53 14.35 -8.09
C THR A 279 17.03 14.36 -8.35
N ARG A 280 16.20 14.18 -7.31
CA ARG A 280 14.74 14.08 -7.44
C ARG A 280 13.97 15.29 -6.92
N GLY A 281 14.66 16.30 -6.39
CA GLY A 281 14.03 17.49 -5.81
C GLY A 281 13.23 17.18 -4.53
N TYR A 282 13.65 16.19 -3.73
CA TYR A 282 12.99 15.93 -2.45
C TYR A 282 13.57 16.81 -1.33
N PRO A 283 12.72 17.29 -0.41
CA PRO A 283 13.18 18.09 0.72
C PRO A 283 14.04 17.24 1.65
N VAL A 284 15.09 17.88 2.14
CA VAL A 284 15.99 17.37 3.18
C VAL A 284 15.67 18.12 4.46
N ILE A 285 15.27 17.39 5.50
CA ILE A 285 14.90 17.92 6.80
C ILE A 285 16.04 17.63 7.77
N ASP A 286 16.53 18.66 8.46
CA ASP A 286 17.51 18.52 9.53
C ASP A 286 16.85 17.85 10.74
N ALA A 287 17.11 16.55 10.89
CA ALA A 287 16.58 15.73 11.97
C ALA A 287 17.46 15.78 13.24
N THR A 288 18.36 16.77 13.35
CA THR A 288 19.10 17.03 14.59
C THR A 288 18.39 17.98 15.56
N ARG A 289 17.31 18.61 15.10
CA ARG A 289 16.46 19.54 15.86
C ARG A 289 15.52 18.76 16.79
N ALA A 290 14.82 19.48 17.67
CA ALA A 290 13.81 18.89 18.55
C ALA A 290 12.69 18.21 17.74
N PHE A 291 12.12 17.14 18.29
CA PHE A 291 11.12 16.31 17.62
C PHE A 291 9.97 17.13 17.01
N ASP A 292 9.36 18.03 17.80
CA ASP A 292 8.21 18.84 17.35
C ASP A 292 8.55 19.80 16.21
N VAL A 293 9.82 20.19 16.11
CA VAL A 293 10.30 21.08 15.06
C VAL A 293 10.49 20.30 13.76
N VAL A 294 11.16 19.15 13.84
CA VAL A 294 11.30 18.22 12.70
C VAL A 294 9.94 17.78 12.20
N GLN A 295 9.02 17.45 13.12
CA GLN A 295 7.67 17.05 12.79
C GLN A 295 6.90 18.15 12.05
N ARG A 296 6.98 19.40 12.51
CA ARG A 296 6.38 20.54 11.81
C ARG A 296 6.95 20.75 10.41
N ASP A 297 8.26 20.62 10.24
CA ASP A 297 8.92 20.75 8.93
C ASP A 297 8.45 19.63 7.96
N LEU A 298 8.30 18.39 8.47
CA LEU A 298 7.76 17.27 7.69
C LEU A 298 6.30 17.51 7.28
N GLU A 299 5.47 18.00 8.20
CA GLU A 299 4.06 18.31 7.95
C GLU A 299 3.90 19.44 6.94
N ALA A 300 4.71 20.51 7.06
CA ALA A 300 4.73 21.62 6.12
C ALA A 300 5.07 21.15 4.70
N ALA A 301 6.09 20.28 4.56
CA ALA A 301 6.48 19.71 3.27
C ALA A 301 5.41 18.81 2.62
N LEU A 302 4.42 18.36 3.40
CA LEU A 302 3.32 17.51 2.93
C LEU A 302 1.98 18.25 2.81
N ALA A 303 1.88 19.48 3.32
CA ALA A 303 0.63 20.23 3.42
C ALA A 303 -0.04 20.41 2.05
N ASP A 304 0.74 20.72 1.02
CA ASP A 304 0.26 20.97 -0.34
C ASP A 304 -0.32 19.69 -0.99
N ALA A 305 0.23 18.54 -0.62
CA ALA A 305 -0.20 17.24 -1.14
C ALA A 305 -1.43 16.70 -0.41
N PHE A 306 -1.59 17.06 0.87
CA PHE A 306 -2.62 16.52 1.76
C PHE A 306 -3.35 17.65 2.52
N SER A 307 -3.98 18.53 1.74
CA SER A 307 -4.80 19.63 2.28
C SER A 307 -6.00 19.10 3.06
N GLN A 308 -6.43 19.83 4.09
CA GLN A 308 -7.72 19.55 4.72
C GLN A 308 -8.82 19.68 3.66
N GLY A 309 -9.54 18.57 3.40
CA GLY A 309 -10.69 18.62 2.52
C GLY A 309 -11.70 19.61 3.11
N LYS A 310 -12.16 20.59 2.31
CA LYS A 310 -13.34 21.39 2.66
C LYS A 310 -14.47 20.40 2.97
N ALA A 311 -14.92 20.42 4.22
CA ALA A 311 -16.00 19.56 4.72
C ALA A 311 -17.30 19.79 3.94
#